data_AF-A0A2E6P8G0-F1
#
_entry.id   AF-A0A2E6P8G0-F1
#
_cell.length_a   1.000
_cell.length_b   1.000
_cell.length_c   1.000
_cell.angle_alpha   90.00
_cell.angle_beta   90.00
_cell.angle_gamma   90.00
#
_symmetry.space_group_name_H-M   'P 1'
#
loop_
_entity.id
_entity.type
_entity.pdbx_description
1 polymer ?
#
loop_
_entity_poly.entity_id
_entity_poly.type
_entity_poly.pdbx_seq_one_letter_code
_entity_poly.pdbx_strand_id
1 'polypeptide(L)'
;MVSSLPDWAQRIHEAHGSPSLDNLQDVFHGPLSERRAGLRKDDLLEIMIDSRALSSDTDNIVKGMLLGTTRNAVEIMDSEGVFRSIARDVIVEVRLLAHMRLPYLEDKEMMKFEKEDMRMRSMMQEKAEQMADGSRDNNLWG
;
A
#
# COMPACT_ATOMS: atom_id res chain seq x y z
N MET A 1 20.61 -8.68 8.11
CA MET A 1 20.05 -10.02 8.43
C MET A 1 19.05 -10.46 7.36
N VAL A 2 19.49 -11.12 6.28
CA VAL A 2 18.61 -11.64 5.20
C VAL A 2 18.06 -13.04 5.53
N SER A 3 18.64 -13.73 6.53
CA SER A 3 18.37 -15.13 6.88
C SER A 3 17.08 -15.40 7.66
N SER A 4 16.20 -14.40 7.85
CA SER A 4 14.96 -14.55 8.63
C SER A 4 13.68 -14.43 7.80
N LEU A 5 13.77 -14.08 6.52
CA LEU A 5 12.59 -13.99 5.66
C LEU A 5 12.18 -15.38 5.15
N PRO A 6 10.87 -15.68 5.08
CA PRO A 6 10.39 -16.91 4.43
C PRO A 6 10.66 -16.86 2.92
N ASP A 7 10.73 -18.04 2.28
CA ASP A 7 11.14 -18.18 0.87
C ASP A 7 10.35 -17.27 -0.08
N TRP A 8 9.04 -17.14 0.10
CA TRP A 8 8.20 -16.27 -0.74
C TRP A 8 8.59 -14.78 -0.62
N ALA A 9 8.95 -14.35 0.60
CA ALA A 9 9.33 -12.98 0.90
C ALA A 9 10.73 -12.67 0.35
N GLN A 10 11.64 -13.65 0.39
CA GLN A 10 12.96 -13.54 -0.24
C GLN A 10 12.84 -13.33 -1.75
N ARG A 11 11.99 -14.10 -2.45
CA ARG A 11 11.78 -13.92 -3.90
C ARG A 11 11.32 -12.51 -4.26
N ILE A 12 10.38 -11.94 -3.48
CA ILE A 12 9.92 -10.57 -3.69
C ILE A 12 11.03 -9.56 -3.37
N HIS A 13 11.76 -9.78 -2.27
CA HIS A 13 12.89 -8.93 -1.88
C HIS A 13 13.98 -8.86 -2.97
N GLU A 14 14.34 -9.99 -3.54
CA GLU A 14 15.30 -10.10 -4.64
C GLU A 14 14.80 -9.39 -5.90
N ALA A 15 13.52 -9.61 -6.27
CA ALA A 15 12.89 -8.94 -7.42
C ALA A 15 12.88 -7.41 -7.29
N HIS A 16 12.82 -6.89 -6.06
CA HIS A 16 12.86 -5.46 -5.76
C HIS A 16 14.28 -4.88 -5.62
N GLY A 17 15.31 -5.64 -6.00
CA GLY A 17 16.70 -5.17 -5.99
C GLY A 17 17.40 -5.31 -4.63
N SER A 18 16.85 -6.13 -3.73
CA SER A 18 17.45 -6.48 -2.44
C SER A 18 17.86 -5.30 -1.56
N PRO A 19 16.92 -4.37 -1.22
CA PRO A 19 17.24 -3.24 -0.35
C PRO A 19 17.74 -3.71 1.02
N SER A 20 18.64 -2.94 1.63
CA SER A 20 19.14 -3.26 2.98
C SER A 20 18.01 -3.08 4.01
N LEU A 21 17.70 -4.17 4.72
CA LEU A 21 16.64 -4.22 5.73
C LEU A 21 17.09 -3.77 7.13
N ASP A 22 18.41 -3.65 7.34
CA ASP A 22 18.98 -3.43 8.68
C ASP A 22 18.58 -2.07 9.28
N ASN A 23 18.35 -1.06 8.43
CA ASN A 23 17.97 0.29 8.85
C ASN A 23 16.46 0.57 8.77
N LEU A 24 15.64 -0.43 8.42
CA LEU A 24 14.23 -0.21 8.10
C LEU A 24 13.27 -0.55 9.25
N GLN A 25 13.79 -0.99 10.40
CA GLN A 25 13.02 -1.45 11.57
C GLN A 25 12.17 -0.36 12.23
N ASP A 26 11.11 -0.81 12.91
CA ASP A 26 10.29 0.04 13.75
C ASP A 26 11.01 0.43 15.05
N VAL A 27 10.78 1.67 15.48
CA VAL A 27 11.30 2.26 16.72
C VAL A 27 10.11 2.62 17.60
N PHE A 28 9.81 1.77 18.59
CA PHE A 28 8.64 1.93 19.47
C PHE A 28 8.90 2.82 20.69
N HIS A 29 10.17 2.96 21.12
CA HIS A 29 10.55 3.62 22.35
C HIS A 29 11.44 4.84 22.10
N GLY A 30 11.47 5.79 23.05
CA GLY A 30 12.21 7.05 22.93
C GLY A 30 11.31 8.29 22.76
N PRO A 31 11.90 9.46 22.42
CA PRO A 31 11.16 10.68 22.10
C PRO A 31 10.14 10.45 20.98
N LEU A 32 8.96 11.06 21.06
CA LEU A 32 7.90 10.89 20.04
C LEU A 32 8.37 11.22 18.62
N SER A 33 9.30 12.17 18.46
CA SER A 33 9.90 12.55 17.18
C SER A 33 10.79 11.48 16.55
N GLU A 34 11.28 10.53 17.33
CA GLU A 34 12.18 9.46 16.87
C GLU A 34 11.44 8.13 16.66
N ARG A 35 10.21 8.02 17.17
CA ARG A 35 9.38 6.82 17.02
C ARG A 35 8.93 6.69 15.58
N ARG A 36 9.07 5.47 15.05
CA ARG A 36 8.71 5.12 13.68
C ARG A 36 8.00 3.79 13.75
N ALA A 37 6.73 3.80 13.40
CA ALA A 37 5.89 2.61 13.39
C ALA A 37 4.82 2.74 12.31
N GLY A 38 4.41 1.61 11.75
CA GLY A 38 3.28 1.54 10.83
C GLY A 38 3.66 1.08 9.42
N LEU A 39 2.62 0.69 8.68
CA LEU A 39 2.75 0.11 7.35
C LEU A 39 3.19 1.15 6.32
N ARG A 40 4.11 0.75 5.45
CA ARG A 40 4.67 1.53 4.35
C ARG A 40 4.40 0.81 3.03
N LYS A 41 4.40 1.56 1.95
CA LYS A 41 4.32 0.98 0.61
C LYS A 41 5.48 0.01 0.39
N ASP A 42 5.20 -1.08 -0.31
CA ASP A 42 6.10 -2.19 -0.59
C ASP A 42 6.46 -3.06 0.62
N ASP A 43 5.86 -2.84 1.80
CA ASP A 43 6.11 -3.69 2.97
C ASP A 43 5.66 -5.13 2.75
N LEU A 44 6.46 -6.08 3.21
CA LEU A 44 6.13 -7.51 3.18
C LEU A 44 5.30 -7.85 4.42
N LEU A 45 4.14 -8.46 4.19
CA LEU A 45 3.14 -8.67 5.23
C LEU A 45 2.33 -9.95 5.07
N GLU A 46 1.74 -10.37 6.18
CA GLU A 46 0.80 -11.47 6.32
C GLU A 46 -0.54 -10.91 6.81
N ILE A 47 -1.60 -11.15 6.03
CA ILE A 47 -2.96 -10.74 6.36
C ILE A 47 -3.75 -11.98 6.73
N MET A 48 -4.26 -12.02 7.95
CA MET A 48 -5.19 -13.05 8.39
C MET A 48 -6.62 -12.56 8.14
N ILE A 49 -7.38 -13.35 7.39
CA ILE A 49 -8.78 -13.10 7.03
C ILE A 49 -9.68 -13.95 7.93
N ASP A 50 -10.86 -13.43 8.24
CA ASP A 50 -11.92 -14.19 8.91
C ASP A 50 -12.33 -15.37 8.03
N SER A 51 -12.13 -16.59 8.52
CA SER A 51 -12.43 -17.82 7.78
C SER A 51 -13.90 -17.94 7.39
N ARG A 52 -14.82 -17.25 8.08
CA ARG A 52 -16.25 -17.24 7.74
C ARG A 52 -16.55 -16.48 6.44
N ALA A 53 -15.65 -15.61 6.03
CA ALA A 53 -15.74 -14.87 4.77
C ALA A 53 -15.15 -15.63 3.57
N LEU A 54 -14.55 -16.80 3.82
CA LEU A 54 -13.85 -17.62 2.82
C LEU A 54 -14.60 -18.94 2.55
N SER A 55 -14.35 -19.55 1.40
CA SER A 55 -14.77 -20.93 1.17
C SER A 55 -13.95 -21.90 2.03
N SER A 56 -14.52 -23.07 2.32
CA SER A 56 -13.93 -24.07 3.24
C SER A 56 -12.51 -24.51 2.87
N ASP A 57 -12.14 -24.39 1.60
CA ASP A 57 -10.89 -24.91 1.05
C ASP A 57 -9.85 -23.81 0.79
N THR A 58 -10.12 -22.57 1.22
CA THR A 58 -9.23 -21.42 1.02
C THR A 58 -8.41 -21.14 2.27
N ASP A 59 -7.09 -20.95 2.09
CA ASP A 59 -6.21 -20.49 3.17
C ASP A 59 -6.64 -19.09 3.64
N ASN A 60 -6.77 -18.93 4.96
CA ASN A 60 -7.15 -17.67 5.56
C ASN A 60 -5.96 -16.72 5.79
N ILE A 61 -4.74 -17.17 5.50
CA ILE A 61 -3.55 -16.34 5.53
C ILE A 61 -3.16 -15.95 4.12
N VAL A 62 -3.08 -14.64 3.91
CA VAL A 62 -2.60 -14.07 2.66
C VAL A 62 -1.23 -13.46 2.87
N LYS A 63 -0.26 -13.90 2.08
CA LYS A 63 1.14 -13.46 2.11
C LYS A 63 1.44 -12.60 0.90
N GLY A 64 2.06 -11.46 1.11
CA GLY A 64 2.37 -10.58 -0.01
C GLY A 64 3.03 -9.27 0.37
N MET A 65 3.11 -8.40 -0.62
CA MET A 65 3.65 -7.06 -0.54
C MET A 65 2.53 -6.02 -0.60
N LEU A 66 2.59 -5.01 0.25
CA LEU A 66 1.62 -3.93 0.28
C LEU A 66 1.75 -3.01 -0.93
N LEU A 67 0.68 -2.88 -1.71
CA LEU A 67 0.62 -1.92 -2.81
C LEU A 67 -0.02 -0.60 -2.37
N GLY A 68 -1.03 -0.69 -1.50
CA GLY A 68 -1.75 0.46 -1.00
C GLY A 68 -2.84 0.09 0.01
N THR A 69 -3.32 1.10 0.72
CA THR A 69 -4.44 0.96 1.64
C THR A 69 -5.49 2.00 1.28
N THR A 70 -6.66 1.56 0.84
CA THR A 70 -7.81 2.44 0.62
C THR A 70 -8.66 2.50 1.89
N ARG A 71 -9.74 3.31 1.89
CA ARG A 71 -10.65 3.41 3.04
C ARG A 71 -11.29 2.08 3.41
N ASN A 72 -11.59 1.24 2.41
CA ASN A 72 -12.38 0.02 2.59
C ASN A 72 -11.60 -1.26 2.26
N ALA A 73 -10.39 -1.16 1.69
CA ALA A 73 -9.61 -2.32 1.30
C ALA A 73 -8.11 -2.15 1.59
N VAL A 74 -7.44 -3.29 1.67
CA VAL A 74 -5.98 -3.42 1.64
C VAL A 74 -5.63 -4.10 0.31
N GLU A 75 -4.77 -3.45 -0.46
CA GLU A 75 -4.33 -3.91 -1.78
C GLU A 75 -2.93 -4.46 -1.68
N ILE A 76 -2.75 -5.70 -2.11
CA ILE A 76 -1.48 -6.41 -2.04
C ILE A 76 -1.15 -7.08 -3.38
N MET A 77 0.14 -7.29 -3.62
CA MET A 77 0.62 -8.28 -4.55
C MET A 77 0.97 -9.52 -3.73
N ASP A 78 0.33 -10.65 -4.00
CA ASP A 78 0.59 -11.86 -3.24
C ASP A 78 1.91 -12.57 -3.62
N SER A 79 2.23 -13.65 -2.90
CA SER A 79 3.43 -14.47 -3.12
C SER A 79 3.55 -15.08 -4.53
N GLU A 80 2.46 -15.13 -5.28
CA GLU A 80 2.38 -15.66 -6.64
C GLU A 80 2.39 -14.53 -7.69
N GLY A 81 2.53 -13.27 -7.27
CA GLY A 81 2.54 -12.09 -8.14
C GLY A 81 1.15 -11.63 -8.58
N VAL A 82 0.09 -12.11 -7.93
CA VAL A 82 -1.30 -11.77 -8.26
C VAL A 82 -1.76 -10.60 -7.40
N PHE A 83 -2.42 -9.63 -8.04
CA PHE A 83 -3.08 -8.53 -7.35
C PHE A 83 -4.29 -9.03 -6.56
N ARG A 84 -4.38 -8.69 -5.27
CA ARG A 84 -5.54 -8.93 -4.43
C ARG A 84 -5.99 -7.65 -3.73
N SER A 85 -7.29 -7.39 -3.77
CA SER A 85 -7.94 -6.36 -2.97
C SER A 85 -8.77 -7.04 -1.89
N ILE A 86 -8.39 -6.87 -0.63
CA ILE A 86 -9.00 -7.52 0.52
C ILE A 86 -9.81 -6.48 1.29
N ALA A 87 -11.09 -6.75 1.51
CA ALA A 87 -11.96 -5.85 2.25
C ALA A 87 -11.51 -5.73 3.72
N ARG A 88 -11.50 -4.52 4.28
CA ARG A 88 -10.98 -4.26 5.64
C ARG A 88 -11.83 -4.87 6.75
N ASP A 89 -13.11 -5.06 6.50
CA ASP A 89 -14.07 -5.61 7.45
C ASP A 89 -13.91 -7.12 7.70
N VAL A 90 -13.25 -7.83 6.79
CA VAL A 90 -12.94 -9.26 6.92
C VAL A 90 -11.52 -9.53 7.42
N ILE A 91 -10.68 -8.50 7.60
CA ILE A 91 -9.31 -8.65 8.09
C ILE A 91 -9.32 -8.77 9.62
N VAL A 92 -8.75 -9.86 10.12
CA VAL A 92 -8.56 -10.10 11.56
C VAL A 92 -7.25 -9.49 12.05
N GLU A 93 -6.17 -9.66 11.29
CA GLU A 93 -4.82 -9.21 11.67
C GLU A 93 -3.98 -8.88 10.44
N VAL A 94 -3.11 -7.88 10.56
CA VAL A 94 -2.02 -7.62 9.60
C VAL A 94 -0.70 -7.70 10.35
N ARG A 95 0.15 -8.66 9.98
CA ARG A 95 1.50 -8.83 10.51
C ARG A 95 2.50 -8.32 9.51
N LEU A 96 3.32 -7.37 9.93
CA LEU A 96 4.46 -6.91 9.16
C LEU A 96 5.62 -7.91 9.32
N LEU A 97 6.16 -8.39 8.20
CA LEU A 97 7.38 -9.21 8.20
C LEU A 97 8.64 -8.36 8.04
N ALA A 98 8.64 -7.44 7.08
CA ALA A 98 9.77 -6.56 6.85
C ALA A 98 9.36 -5.29 6.11
N HIS A 99 10.01 -4.20 6.49
CA HIS A 99 9.96 -2.96 5.75
C HIS A 99 10.89 -3.01 4.54
N MET A 100 10.38 -2.64 3.37
CA MET A 100 11.15 -2.61 2.13
C MET A 100 11.60 -1.19 1.73
N ARG A 101 10.96 -0.17 2.32
CA ARG A 101 11.23 1.24 2.06
C ARG A 101 11.53 2.03 3.32
N LEU A 102 12.24 3.14 3.12
CA LEU A 102 12.42 4.16 4.15
C LEU A 102 11.06 4.71 4.58
N PRO A 103 10.95 5.21 5.83
CA PRO A 103 9.80 5.96 6.27
C PRO A 103 9.50 7.11 5.30
N TYR A 104 8.21 7.40 5.09
CA TYR A 104 7.73 8.38 4.12
C TYR A 104 8.50 9.72 4.13
N LEU A 105 8.78 10.26 5.32
CA LEU A 105 9.47 11.54 5.49
C LEU A 105 10.92 11.55 4.97
N GLU A 106 11.52 10.37 4.78
CA GLU A 106 12.90 10.20 4.32
C GLU A 106 12.99 9.65 2.89
N ASP A 107 11.87 9.17 2.33
CA ASP A 107 11.81 8.65 0.97
C ASP A 107 11.58 9.79 -0.04
N LYS A 108 12.70 10.24 -0.64
CA LYS A 108 12.72 11.28 -1.68
C LYS A 108 11.96 10.88 -2.95
N GLU A 109 11.85 9.59 -3.24
CA GLU A 109 11.12 9.09 -4.41
C GLU A 109 9.61 9.18 -4.15
N MET A 110 9.15 8.73 -2.97
CA MET A 110 7.75 8.86 -2.56
C MET A 110 7.29 10.32 -2.49
N MET A 111 8.12 11.21 -1.93
CA MET A 111 7.79 12.64 -1.87
C MET A 111 7.65 13.28 -3.26
N LYS A 112 8.40 12.80 -4.27
CA LYS A 112 8.25 13.25 -5.65
C LYS A 112 7.00 12.67 -6.29
N PHE A 113 6.77 11.37 -6.10
CA PHE A 113 5.60 10.66 -6.63
C PHE A 113 4.29 11.30 -6.16
N GLU A 114 4.15 11.61 -4.87
CA GLU A 114 2.92 12.23 -4.36
C GLU A 114 2.72 13.66 -4.87
N LYS A 115 3.80 14.45 -5.01
CA LYS A 115 3.70 15.79 -5.60
C LYS A 115 3.21 15.71 -7.05
N GLU A 116 3.65 14.71 -7.80
CA GLU A 116 3.21 14.49 -9.17
C GLU A 116 1.77 13.95 -9.22
N ASP A 117 1.38 13.03 -8.33
CA ASP A 117 0.01 12.52 -8.23
C ASP A 117 -0.99 13.63 -7.86
N MET A 118 -0.66 14.47 -6.87
CA MET A 118 -1.46 15.64 -6.51
C MET A 118 -1.62 16.60 -7.69
N ARG A 119 -0.54 16.82 -8.45
CA ARG A 119 -0.56 17.66 -9.64
C ARG A 119 -1.46 17.05 -10.74
N MET A 120 -1.39 15.75 -10.97
CA MET A 120 -2.23 15.06 -11.95
C MET A 120 -3.71 15.10 -11.57
N ARG A 121 -4.05 14.85 -10.30
CA ARG A 121 -5.44 14.94 -9.81
C ARG A 121 -5.99 16.35 -9.95
N SER A 122 -5.20 17.37 -9.62
CA SER A 122 -5.60 18.77 -9.78
C SER A 122 -5.86 19.11 -11.26
N MET A 123 -5.00 18.65 -12.18
CA MET A 123 -5.21 18.85 -13.62
C MET A 123 -6.44 18.12 -14.15
N MET A 124 -6.73 16.90 -13.67
CA MET A 124 -7.92 16.16 -14.06
C MET A 124 -9.19 16.82 -13.54
N GLN A 125 -9.18 17.32 -12.30
CA GLN A 125 -10.30 18.05 -11.73
C GLN A 125 -10.55 19.36 -12.50
N GLU A 126 -9.50 20.13 -12.80
CA GLU A 126 -9.61 21.37 -13.59
C GLU A 126 -10.19 21.10 -15.00
N LYS A 127 -9.75 20.03 -15.67
CA LYS A 127 -10.32 19.60 -16.96
C LYS A 127 -11.79 19.19 -16.84
N ALA A 128 -12.17 18.50 -15.78
CA ALA A 128 -13.56 18.11 -15.53
C ALA A 128 -14.46 19.34 -15.28
N GLU A 129 -13.97 20.34 -14.55
CA GLU A 129 -14.66 21.61 -14.31
C GLU A 129 -14.82 22.42 -15.62
N GLN A 130 -13.78 22.51 -16.45
CA GLN A 130 -13.85 23.18 -17.76
C GLN A 130 -14.84 22.50 -18.72
N MET A 131 -14.94 21.16 -18.70
CA MET A 131 -15.92 20.42 -19.50
C MET A 131 -17.35 20.57 -18.96
N ALA A 132 -17.52 20.70 -17.64
CA ALA A 132 -18.82 20.93 -17.01
C ALA A 132 -19.35 22.35 -17.24
N ASP A 133 -18.49 23.37 -17.18
CA ASP A 133 -18.87 24.76 -17.49
C ASP A 133 -19.13 24.96 -18.99
N GLY A 134 -18.41 24.26 -19.87
CA GLY A 134 -18.68 24.24 -21.31
C GLY A 134 -20.02 23.59 -21.71
N SER A 135 -20.69 22.89 -20.78
CA SER A 135 -22.00 22.27 -21.01
C SER A 135 -23.18 23.14 -20.55
N ARG A 136 -22.95 24.29 -19.90
CA ARG A 136 -24.03 25.16 -19.37
C ARG A 136 -24.50 26.28 -20.29
N ASP A 137 -23.86 26.48 -21.44
CA ASP A 137 -24.20 27.55 -22.40
C ASP A 137 -24.94 27.05 -23.65
N ASN A 138 -25.84 26.09 -23.51
CA ASN A 138 -26.87 25.88 -24.54
C ASN A 138 -28.16 25.37 -23.89
N ASN A 139 -29.23 26.16 -24.03
CA ASN A 139 -30.62 25.95 -23.62
C ASN A 139 -31.06 26.71 -22.35
N LEU A 140 -30.87 28.04 -22.35
CA LEU A 140 -31.92 28.92 -21.87
C LEU A 140 -32.79 29.33 -23.08
N TRP A 141 -34.10 29.07 -22.97
CA TRP A 141 -35.20 29.39 -23.91
C TRP A 141 -35.56 28.31 -24.95
N GLY A 142 -36.53 27.49 -24.55
CA GLY A 142 -37.37 26.62 -25.37
C GLY A 142 -38.44 26.00 -24.49
#